data_AF-A0A7X6ZT61-F1
#
_entry.id   AF-A0A7X6ZT61-F1
#
_cell.length_a   1.000
_cell.length_b   1.000
_cell.length_c   1.000
_cell.angle_alpha   90.00
_cell.angle_beta   90.00
_cell.angle_gamma   90.00
#
_symmetry.space_group_name_H-M   'P 1'
#
loop_
_entity.id
_entity.type
_entity.pdbx_description
1 polymer ?
#
loop_
_entity_poly.entity_id
_entity_poly.type
_entity_poly.pdbx_seq_one_letter_code
_entity_poly.pdbx_strand_id
1 'polypeptide(L)'
;MDWNLEGQYLVERGDTFTVVDVDTGKQFKARMIGGYNHVDIEPMTTTDTNIMKSLFGTWKWSPRAVVINHNGMNIAASVSGMPHGVDTIENGVNGHFDLYMKNSTSHSSSTSKVYIQEHQNMVMKAAGQ
;
A
#
# COMPACT_ATOMS: atom_id res chain seq x y z
N MET A 1 -2.21 -13.44 3.12
CA MET A 1 -0.78 -13.26 3.42
C MET A 1 -0.65 -12.53 4.73
N ASP A 2 -0.04 -13.15 5.72
CA ASP A 2 0.28 -12.50 7.01
C ASP A 2 1.63 -11.78 6.89
N TRP A 3 1.70 -10.50 7.26
CA TRP A 3 2.93 -9.72 7.19
C TRP A 3 4.08 -10.34 7.99
N ASN A 4 3.80 -10.77 9.22
CA ASN A 4 4.82 -11.19 10.17
C ASN A 4 5.33 -12.60 9.85
N LEU A 5 4.51 -13.44 9.23
CA LEU A 5 4.89 -14.82 8.92
C LEU A 5 5.48 -14.96 7.53
N GLU A 6 4.97 -14.19 6.55
CA GLU A 6 5.20 -14.44 5.12
C GLU A 6 5.51 -13.14 4.37
N GLY A 7 4.67 -12.11 4.54
CA GLY A 7 4.68 -10.90 3.71
C GLY A 7 6.02 -10.17 3.74
N GLN A 8 6.65 -10.05 4.91
CA GLN A 8 7.93 -9.36 5.07
C GLN A 8 9.12 -10.04 4.35
N TYR A 9 8.96 -11.30 3.94
CA TYR A 9 9.97 -12.07 3.19
C TYR A 9 9.60 -12.24 1.72
N LEU A 10 8.37 -11.87 1.33
CA LEU A 10 7.86 -12.02 -0.03
C LEU A 10 7.85 -10.71 -0.81
N VAL A 11 7.76 -9.58 -0.12
CA VAL A 11 7.85 -8.25 -0.73
C VAL A 11 9.00 -7.52 -0.04
N GLU A 12 10.11 -7.38 -0.76
CA GLU A 12 11.36 -6.85 -0.26
C GLU A 12 11.66 -5.46 -0.84
N ARG A 13 12.55 -4.72 -0.18
CA ARG A 13 12.95 -3.38 -0.64
C ARG A 13 13.56 -3.46 -2.04
N GLY A 14 13.09 -2.60 -2.93
CA GLY A 14 13.48 -2.59 -4.33
C GLY A 14 12.51 -3.33 -5.24
N ASP A 15 11.63 -4.17 -4.70
CA ASP A 15 10.63 -4.86 -5.49
C ASP A 15 9.67 -3.88 -6.15
N THR A 16 9.34 -4.19 -7.40
CA THR A 16 8.33 -3.49 -8.17
C THR A 16 7.17 -4.43 -8.43
N PHE A 17 5.95 -3.96 -8.20
CA PHE A 17 4.74 -4.76 -8.38
C PHE A 17 3.59 -3.88 -8.87
N THR A 18 2.52 -4.54 -9.34
CA THR A 18 1.30 -3.86 -9.74
C THR A 18 0.33 -3.85 -8.57
N VAL A 19 -0.19 -2.68 -8.22
CA VAL A 19 -1.27 -2.51 -7.26
C VAL A 19 -2.58 -2.37 -8.04
N VAL A 20 -3.60 -3.15 -7.67
CA VAL A 20 -4.92 -3.15 -8.31
C VAL A 20 -5.96 -2.78 -7.26
N ASP A 21 -6.70 -1.70 -7.49
CA ASP A 21 -7.82 -1.29 -6.63
C ASP A 21 -9.00 -2.24 -6.78
N VAL A 22 -9.50 -2.78 -5.66
CA VAL A 22 -10.56 -3.80 -5.66
C VAL A 22 -11.88 -3.26 -6.20
N ASP A 23 -12.20 -1.99 -5.91
CA ASP A 23 -13.51 -1.43 -6.28
C ASP A 23 -13.59 -1.00 -7.74
N THR A 24 -12.49 -0.49 -8.30
CA THR A 24 -12.50 0.13 -9.64
C THR A 24 -11.75 -0.67 -10.69
N GLY A 25 -10.90 -1.63 -10.28
CA GLY A 25 -9.99 -2.36 -11.15
C GLY A 25 -8.87 -1.51 -11.74
N LYS A 26 -8.76 -0.22 -11.37
CA LYS A 26 -7.63 0.62 -11.79
C LYS A 26 -6.34 0.08 -11.17
N GLN A 27 -5.27 0.17 -11.95
CA GLN A 27 -3.98 -0.38 -11.59
C GLN A 27 -2.87 0.64 -11.78
N PHE A 28 -1.88 0.59 -10.90
CA PHE A 28 -0.66 1.39 -11.00
C PHE A 28 0.54 0.56 -10.56
N LYS A 29 1.73 0.89 -11.05
CA LYS A 29 2.98 0.27 -10.58
C LYS A 29 3.53 1.02 -9.39
N ALA A 30 4.04 0.28 -8.42
CA ALA A 30 4.70 0.82 -7.25
C ALA A 30 5.99 0.05 -6.96
N ARG A 31 6.92 0.72 -6.30
CA ARG A 31 8.13 0.12 -5.75
C ARG A 31 8.12 0.21 -4.25
N MET A 32 8.51 -0.88 -3.58
CA MET A 32 8.76 -0.85 -2.15
C MET A 32 10.10 -0.17 -1.89
N ILE A 33 10.08 0.86 -1.03
CA ILE A 33 11.29 1.62 -0.66
C ILE A 33 11.70 1.39 0.79
N GLY A 34 10.75 0.98 1.61
CA GLY A 34 10.89 0.91 3.05
C GLY A 34 9.88 -0.07 3.62
N GLY A 35 9.94 -0.24 4.92
CA GLY A 35 9.10 -1.19 5.62
C GLY A 35 9.83 -1.95 6.70
N TYR A 36 9.12 -2.17 7.80
CA TYR A 36 9.45 -3.02 8.94
C TYR A 36 8.16 -3.64 9.49
N ASN A 37 7.11 -2.83 9.66
CA ASN A 37 5.80 -3.26 10.13
C ASN A 37 4.74 -3.37 9.00
N HIS A 38 5.03 -2.82 7.83
CA HIS A 38 4.24 -2.87 6.60
C HIS A 38 5.15 -2.47 5.42
N VAL A 39 4.57 -2.36 4.22
CA VAL A 39 5.29 -2.02 2.98
C VAL A 39 5.17 -0.52 2.70
N ASP A 40 6.29 0.20 2.70
CA ASP A 40 6.33 1.61 2.28
C ASP A 40 6.52 1.65 0.76
N ILE A 41 5.58 2.23 0.03
CA ILE A 41 5.57 2.24 -1.43
C ILE A 41 5.63 3.64 -2.05
N GLU A 42 6.29 3.73 -3.19
CA GLU A 42 6.21 4.89 -4.09
C GLU A 42 5.63 4.48 -5.44
N PRO A 43 4.67 5.23 -6.01
CA PRO A 43 4.29 5.08 -7.41
C PRO A 43 5.51 5.25 -8.32
N MET A 44 5.64 4.38 -9.33
CA MET A 44 6.85 4.33 -10.16
C MET A 44 7.01 5.53 -11.10
N THR A 45 5.91 6.18 -11.47
CA THR A 45 5.90 7.30 -12.41
C THR A 45 4.85 8.33 -12.03
N THR A 46 4.92 9.54 -12.59
CA THR A 46 3.85 10.54 -12.47
C THR A 46 2.50 10.03 -13.00
N THR A 47 2.51 9.12 -13.98
CA THR A 47 1.28 8.49 -14.47
C THR A 47 0.67 7.57 -13.40
N ASP A 48 1.49 6.76 -12.75
CA ASP A 48 1.05 5.89 -11.65
C ASP A 48 0.52 6.72 -10.47
N THR A 49 1.20 7.81 -10.12
CA THR A 49 0.74 8.79 -9.13
C THR A 49 -0.61 9.37 -9.50
N ASN A 50 -0.82 9.76 -10.75
CA ASN A 50 -2.10 10.32 -11.21
C ASN A 50 -3.23 9.29 -11.15
N ILE A 51 -2.96 8.02 -11.45
CA ILE A 51 -3.93 6.93 -11.29
C ILE A 51 -4.29 6.78 -9.82
N MET A 52 -3.30 6.69 -8.93
CA MET A 52 -3.52 6.59 -7.48
C MET A 52 -4.32 7.81 -6.98
N LYS A 53 -3.95 9.03 -7.39
CA LYS A 53 -4.66 10.25 -7.03
C LYS A 53 -6.13 10.22 -7.46
N SER A 54 -6.42 9.67 -8.64
CA SER A 54 -7.80 9.51 -9.12
C SER A 54 -8.65 8.56 -8.27
N LEU A 55 -8.03 7.64 -7.53
CA LEU A 55 -8.73 6.72 -6.61
C LEU A 55 -9.13 7.39 -5.29
N PHE A 56 -8.34 8.35 -4.84
CA PHE A 56 -8.57 9.05 -3.58
C PHE A 56 -9.31 10.39 -3.77
N GLY A 57 -9.21 10.99 -4.96
CA GLY A 57 -9.67 12.35 -5.28
C GLY A 57 -8.71 13.37 -4.67
N THR A 58 -8.76 13.49 -3.35
CA THR A 58 -7.76 14.22 -2.54
C THR A 58 -6.99 13.23 -1.68
N TRP A 59 -5.71 13.52 -1.44
CA TRP A 59 -4.89 12.72 -0.54
C TRP A 59 -5.51 12.63 0.85
N LYS A 60 -5.59 11.41 1.38
CA LYS A 60 -6.27 11.10 2.63
C LYS A 60 -5.77 9.78 3.21
N TRP A 61 -5.83 9.67 4.53
CA TRP A 61 -5.42 8.47 5.25
C TRP A 61 -6.40 7.31 5.13
N SER A 62 -7.70 7.58 4.92
CA SER A 62 -8.72 6.53 4.81
C SER A 62 -8.32 5.52 3.71
N PRO A 63 -8.08 4.25 4.05
CA PRO A 63 -7.46 3.33 3.11
C PRO A 63 -8.45 2.77 2.08
N ARG A 64 -7.90 2.15 1.05
CA ARG A 64 -8.64 1.40 0.02
C ARG A 64 -8.16 -0.05 -0.03
N ALA A 65 -9.09 -0.97 -0.28
CA ALA A 65 -8.78 -2.38 -0.51
C ALA A 65 -8.08 -2.56 -1.87
N VAL A 66 -6.94 -3.24 -1.87
CA VAL A 66 -6.14 -3.49 -3.07
C VAL A 66 -5.66 -4.93 -3.13
N VAL A 67 -5.33 -5.39 -4.34
CA VAL A 67 -4.56 -6.62 -4.56
C VAL A 67 -3.22 -6.20 -5.16
N ILE A 68 -2.11 -6.68 -4.60
CA ILE A 68 -0.81 -6.57 -5.26
C ILE A 68 -0.55 -7.82 -6.10
N ASN A 69 -0.14 -7.62 -7.35
CA ASN A 69 0.39 -8.66 -8.19
C ASN A 69 1.93 -8.58 -8.15
N HIS A 70 2.54 -9.52 -7.45
CA HIS A 70 3.97 -9.59 -7.23
C HIS A 70 4.47 -11.01 -7.52
N ASN A 71 5.44 -11.13 -8.43
CA ASN A 71 6.04 -12.41 -8.83
C ASN A 71 5.03 -13.52 -9.18
N GLY A 72 3.95 -13.16 -9.89
CA GLY A 72 2.90 -14.09 -10.30
C GLY A 72 1.88 -14.43 -9.21
N MET A 73 2.01 -13.84 -8.02
CA MET A 73 1.11 -14.05 -6.89
C MET A 73 0.20 -12.83 -6.69
N ASN A 74 -1.08 -13.07 -6.45
CA ASN A 74 -2.03 -12.04 -6.03
C ASN A 74 -2.15 -12.05 -4.51
N ILE A 75 -1.84 -10.92 -3.87
CA ILE A 75 -1.83 -10.78 -2.42
C ILE A 75 -2.82 -9.69 -2.02
N ALA A 76 -3.77 -10.03 -1.16
CA ALA A 76 -4.72 -9.09 -0.57
C ALA A 76 -3.99 -8.09 0.35
N ALA A 77 -4.27 -6.81 0.15
CA ALA A 77 -3.61 -5.71 0.84
C ALA A 77 -4.57 -4.51 0.98
N SER A 78 -4.07 -3.46 1.61
CA SER A 78 -4.74 -2.17 1.78
C SER A 78 -3.74 -1.04 1.57
N VAL A 79 -4.15 0.07 0.97
CA VAL A 79 -3.27 1.23 0.73
C VAL A 79 -3.90 2.52 1.22
N SER A 80 -3.14 3.37 1.91
CA SER A 80 -3.57 4.73 2.25
C SER A 80 -3.10 5.74 1.20
N GLY A 81 -3.83 6.84 1.05
CA GLY A 81 -3.59 7.83 0.00
C GLY A 81 -2.92 9.10 0.51
N MET A 82 -2.29 9.10 1.68
CA MET A 82 -1.57 10.29 2.18
C MET A 82 -0.06 10.08 2.03
N PRO A 83 0.61 10.82 1.13
CA PRO A 83 2.06 10.74 1.04
C PRO A 83 2.70 11.34 2.28
N HIS A 84 3.72 10.69 2.82
CA HIS A 84 4.43 11.14 4.01
C HIS A 84 5.83 10.52 4.10
N GLY A 85 6.61 10.97 5.08
CA GLY A 85 7.96 10.46 5.30
C GLY A 85 8.91 10.82 4.15
N VAL A 86 9.75 9.87 3.78
CA VAL A 86 10.80 10.03 2.76
C VAL A 86 10.34 9.56 1.38
N ASP A 87 10.98 10.09 0.34
CA ASP A 87 10.83 9.73 -1.06
C ASP A 87 12.18 9.41 -1.72
N THR A 88 12.13 8.61 -2.78
CA THR A 88 13.30 8.21 -3.57
C THR A 88 13.06 8.30 -5.08
N ILE A 89 11.82 8.49 -5.52
CA ILE A 89 11.43 8.56 -6.94
C ILE A 89 10.76 9.92 -7.23
N GLU A 90 11.22 10.60 -8.28
CA GLU A 90 10.53 11.78 -8.81
C GLU A 90 9.25 11.37 -9.55
N ASN A 91 8.14 11.23 -8.81
CA ASN A 91 6.84 10.78 -9.32
C ASN A 91 5.73 11.83 -9.13
N GLY A 92 6.08 13.06 -8.72
CA GLY A 92 5.13 14.16 -8.51
C GLY A 92 4.41 14.15 -7.16
N VAL A 93 4.86 13.36 -6.19
CA VAL A 93 4.51 13.50 -4.76
C VAL A 93 5.78 13.58 -3.92
N ASN A 94 5.66 14.17 -2.73
CA ASN A 94 6.73 14.19 -1.73
C ASN A 94 6.38 13.18 -0.63
N GLY A 95 7.17 12.12 -0.53
CA GLY A 95 6.97 11.01 0.41
C GLY A 95 6.44 9.72 -0.22
N HIS A 96 6.24 8.72 0.62
CA HIS A 96 5.70 7.40 0.26
C HIS A 96 4.31 7.18 0.86
N PHE A 97 3.74 6.02 0.55
CA PHE A 97 2.42 5.59 1.02
C PHE A 97 2.51 4.27 1.77
N ASP A 98 1.63 4.12 2.74
CA ASP A 98 1.49 2.90 3.54
C ASP A 98 0.70 1.84 2.76
N LEU A 99 1.30 0.67 2.55
CA LEU A 99 0.61 -0.52 2.08
C LEU A 99 0.67 -1.63 3.14
N TYR A 100 -0.52 -2.04 3.61
CA TYR A 100 -0.69 -3.00 4.69
C TYR A 100 -1.12 -4.36 4.15
N MET A 101 -0.57 -5.42 4.74
CA MET A 101 -1.09 -6.79 4.65
C MET A 101 -1.79 -7.16 5.97
N LYS A 102 -2.27 -8.40 6.05
CA LYS A 102 -2.86 -8.92 7.30
C LYS A 102 -1.83 -8.86 8.41
N ASN A 103 -2.23 -8.37 9.58
CA ASN A 103 -1.39 -8.22 10.77
C ASN A 103 -0.18 -7.27 10.60
N SER A 104 -0.13 -6.47 9.54
CA SER A 104 0.71 -5.27 9.49
C SER A 104 0.33 -4.27 10.59
N THR A 105 1.30 -3.50 11.07
CA THR A 105 1.10 -2.42 12.05
C THR A 105 1.82 -1.14 11.63
N SER A 106 1.59 -0.05 12.36
CA SER A 106 2.27 1.23 12.14
C SER A 106 3.70 1.23 12.66
N HIS A 107 4.51 2.16 12.15
CA HIS A 107 5.84 2.43 12.71
C HIS A 107 5.80 3.18 14.05
N SER A 108 4.76 3.99 14.28
CA SER A 108 4.59 4.72 15.54
C SER A 108 3.61 4.02 16.48
N SER A 109 3.94 3.97 17.77
CA SER A 109 3.04 3.54 18.84
C SER A 109 1.90 4.54 19.10
N SER A 110 2.02 5.77 18.62
CA SER A 110 0.97 6.80 18.73
C SER A 110 -0.07 6.74 17.62
N THR A 111 0.13 5.89 16.60
CA THR A 111 -0.83 5.74 15.50
C THR A 111 -2.15 5.20 16.04
N SER A 112 -3.25 5.79 15.57
CA SER A 112 -4.60 5.40 15.98
C SER A 112 -4.87 3.93 15.72
N LYS A 113 -5.40 3.23 16.72
CA LYS A 113 -5.92 1.86 16.57
C LYS A 113 -7.03 1.78 15.52
N VAL A 114 -7.80 2.86 15.35
CA VAL A 114 -8.86 2.94 14.33
C VAL A 114 -8.25 2.89 12.93
N TYR A 115 -7.20 3.66 12.67
CA TYR A 115 -6.51 3.65 11.36
C TYR A 115 -5.95 2.27 11.02
N ILE A 116 -5.30 1.61 11.99
CA ILE A 116 -4.78 0.25 11.80
C ILE A 116 -5.95 -0.72 11.50
N GLN A 117 -7.07 -0.59 12.22
CA GLN A 117 -8.25 -1.43 12.00
C GLN A 117 -8.91 -1.19 10.64
N GLU A 118 -8.97 0.06 10.15
CA GLU A 118 -9.46 0.40 8.81
C GLU A 118 -8.65 -0.31 7.73
N HIS A 119 -7.32 -0.34 7.86
CA HIS A 119 -6.45 -1.11 6.97
C HIS A 119 -6.77 -2.61 7.05
N GLN A 120 -6.87 -3.19 8.25
CA GLN A 120 -7.20 -4.61 8.38
C GLN A 120 -8.56 -4.93 7.74
N ASN A 121 -9.58 -4.08 7.89
CA ASN A 121 -10.87 -4.27 7.23
C ASN A 121 -10.75 -4.25 5.69
N MET A 122 -9.92 -3.36 5.14
CA MET A 122 -9.67 -3.30 3.70
C MET A 122 -8.88 -4.52 3.18
N VAL A 123 -7.94 -5.05 3.98
CA VAL A 123 -7.26 -6.32 3.69
C VAL A 123 -8.27 -7.47 3.64
N MET A 124 -9.21 -7.54 4.59
CA MET A 124 -10.26 -8.57 4.59
C MET A 124 -11.16 -8.46 3.36
N LYS A 125 -11.59 -7.24 3.02
CA LYS A 125 -12.35 -6.97 1.79
C LYS A 125 -11.61 -7.44 0.53
N ALA A 126 -10.31 -7.12 0.42
CA ALA A 126 -9.48 -7.56 -0.69
C ALA A 126 -9.31 -9.10 -0.75
N ALA A 127 -9.41 -9.77 0.41
CA ALA A 127 -9.39 -11.22 0.51
C ALA A 127 -10.77 -11.88 0.26
N GLY A 128 -11.81 -11.10 -0.06
CA GLY A 128 -13.16 -11.59 -0.31
C GLY A 128 -13.94 -11.96 0.96
N GLN A 129 -13.64 -11.32 2.08
CA GLN A 129 -14.29 -11.53 3.39
C GLN A 129 -15.04 -10.29 3.87
#